data_AF-A0A7R9YWB9-F1
#
_entry.id   AF-A0A7R9YWB9-F1
#
_cell.length_a   1.000
_cell.length_b   1.000
_cell.length_c   1.000
_cell.angle_alpha   90.00
_cell.angle_beta   90.00
_cell.angle_gamma   90.00
#
_symmetry.space_group_name_H-M   'P 1'
#
loop_
_entity.id
_entity.type
_entity.pdbx_description
1 polymer ?
#
loop_
_entity_poly.entity_id
_entity_poly.type
_entity_poly.pdbx_seq_one_letter_code
_entity_poly.pdbx_strand_id
1 'polypeptide(L)'
;TIHSPSQYTFHLFDRLIMLVRGQVVYFGPTTEATAFAISNSPRVKEMTKGYNDAEFLVDLVTEADRQGMGDGIAEAYQKSSLREQNDSVLEGYINSDGTGGLSKELMDELSTKSATVTPWYWGLRTLIKYRTP
;
A
#
# COMPACT_ATOMS: atom_id res chain seq x y z
N THR A 1 -8.42 1.93 6.98
CA THR A 1 -7.03 2.26 7.37
C THR A 1 -7.01 2.50 8.86
N ILE A 2 -6.20 1.77 9.63
CA ILE A 2 -6.06 2.00 11.08
C ILE A 2 -4.89 2.96 11.26
N HIS A 3 -5.15 4.14 11.84
CA HIS A 3 -4.13 5.19 11.96
C HIS A 3 -3.12 4.96 13.09
N SER A 4 -3.44 4.10 14.06
CA SER A 4 -2.51 3.72 15.15
C SER A 4 -2.98 2.40 15.80
N PRO A 5 -2.75 1.23 15.20
CA PRO A 5 -3.02 -0.02 15.90
C PRO A 5 -2.08 -0.11 17.12
N SER A 6 -2.62 -0.52 18.26
CA SER A 6 -1.76 -0.93 19.37
C SER A 6 -0.86 -2.09 18.91
N GLN A 7 0.32 -2.22 19.51
CA GLN A 7 1.25 -3.32 19.21
C GLN A 7 0.56 -4.70 19.28
N TYR A 8 -0.38 -4.87 20.21
CA TYR A 8 -1.18 -6.08 20.32
C TYR A 8 -2.02 -6.34 19.06
N THR A 9 -2.76 -5.33 18.57
CA THR A 9 -3.57 -5.46 17.36
C THR A 9 -2.71 -5.69 16.12
N PHE A 10 -1.51 -5.09 16.05
CA PHE A 10 -0.59 -5.33 14.95
C PHE A 10 -0.19 -6.81 14.85
N HIS A 11 0.09 -7.47 15.98
CA HIS A 11 0.43 -8.89 16.02
C HIS A 11 -0.76 -9.84 15.76
N LEU A 12 -2.00 -9.34 15.72
CA LEU A 12 -3.16 -10.16 15.35
C LEU A 12 -3.33 -10.30 13.83
N PHE A 13 -2.62 -9.51 13.02
CA PHE A 13 -2.70 -9.62 11.57
C PHE A 13 -1.76 -10.71 11.05
N ASP A 14 -2.31 -11.67 10.31
CA ASP A 14 -1.51 -12.73 9.67
C ASP A 14 -0.59 -12.18 8.58
N ARG A 15 -1.09 -11.20 7.80
CA ARG A 15 -0.39 -10.59 6.68
C ARG A 15 -0.56 -9.07 6.68
N LEU A 16 0.45 -8.38 6.17
CA LEU A 16 0.41 -6.94 5.96
C LEU A 16 0.86 -6.56 4.56
N ILE A 17 0.32 -5.45 4.07
CA ILE A 17 0.71 -4.80 2.83
C ILE A 17 1.25 -3.41 3.16
N MET A 18 2.43 -3.09 2.65
CA MET A 18 3.05 -1.77 2.78
C MET A 18 3.11 -1.09 1.41
N LEU A 19 2.74 0.18 1.38
CA LEU A 19 2.67 1.00 0.18
C LEU A 19 3.53 2.26 0.32
N VAL A 20 4.27 2.61 -0.74
CA VAL A 20 5.01 3.87 -0.85
C VAL A 20 4.65 4.52 -2.16
N ARG A 21 4.13 5.75 -2.11
CA ARG A 21 3.71 6.52 -3.29
C ARG A 21 2.81 5.74 -4.26
N GLY A 22 1.97 4.84 -3.72
CA GLY A 22 1.06 4.00 -4.48
C GLY A 22 1.66 2.69 -5.03
N GLN A 23 2.93 2.40 -4.75
CA GLN A 23 3.59 1.15 -5.12
C GLN A 23 3.70 0.20 -3.93
N VAL A 24 3.54 -1.09 -4.19
CA VAL A 24 3.72 -2.13 -3.16
C VAL A 24 5.20 -2.32 -2.90
N VAL A 25 5.60 -2.09 -1.65
CA VAL A 25 6.99 -2.31 -1.19
C VAL A 25 7.13 -3.57 -0.35
N TYR A 26 6.03 -4.12 0.15
CA TYR A 26 6.01 -5.41 0.83
C TYR A 26 4.58 -5.94 0.88
N PHE A 27 4.42 -7.24 0.69
CA PHE A 27 3.21 -7.95 1.04
C PHE A 27 3.59 -9.36 1.51
N GLY A 28 3.18 -9.73 2.72
CA GLY A 28 3.62 -10.97 3.33
C GLY A 28 3.27 -11.08 4.81
N PRO A 29 3.81 -12.11 5.50
CA PRO A 29 3.58 -12.33 6.92
C PRO A 29 4.04 -11.17 7.79
N THR A 30 3.22 -10.78 8.77
CA THR A 30 3.55 -9.64 9.65
C THR A 30 4.88 -9.79 10.38
N THR A 31 5.23 -11.03 10.74
CA THR A 31 6.48 -11.37 11.44
C THR A 31 7.74 -11.13 10.61
N GLU A 32 7.64 -11.17 9.27
CA GLU A 32 8.78 -11.02 8.36
C GLU A 32 8.97 -9.58 7.87
N ALA A 33 7.95 -8.74 8.01
CA ALA A 33 7.95 -7.38 7.48
C ALA A 33 9.11 -6.54 8.01
N THR A 34 9.38 -6.59 9.32
CA THR A 34 10.49 -5.84 9.95
C THR A 34 11.84 -6.26 9.38
N ALA A 35 12.07 -7.56 9.23
CA ALA A 35 13.32 -8.09 8.68
C ALA A 35 13.50 -7.70 7.20
N PHE A 36 12.44 -7.80 6.39
CA PHE A 36 12.47 -7.39 4.99
C PHE A 36 12.77 -5.89 4.85
N ALA A 37 12.11 -5.06 5.67
CA ALA A 37 12.23 -3.63 5.61
C ALA A 37 13.64 -3.15 5.99
N ILE A 38 14.25 -3.74 7.02
CA ILE A 38 15.65 -3.47 7.41
C ILE A 38 16.62 -3.89 6.29
N SER A 39 16.42 -5.06 5.71
CA SER A 39 17.32 -5.60 4.68
C SER A 39 17.35 -4.75 3.40
N ASN A 40 16.20 -4.15 3.06
CA ASN A 40 16.05 -3.33 1.85
C ASN A 40 16.18 -1.82 2.10
N SER A 41 16.35 -1.40 3.36
CA SER A 41 16.52 0.00 3.74
C SER A 41 17.66 0.21 4.75
N PRO A 42 18.90 -0.23 4.44
CA PRO A 42 20.04 -0.20 5.37
C PRO A 42 20.51 1.20 5.75
N ARG A 43 20.02 2.23 5.06
CA ARG A 43 20.35 3.65 5.30
C ARG A 43 19.43 4.32 6.30
N VAL A 44 18.35 3.64 6.71
CA VAL A 44 17.38 4.18 7.68
C VAL A 44 17.78 3.76 9.09
N LYS A 45 17.43 4.61 10.07
CA LYS A 45 17.78 4.46 11.49
C LYS A 45 17.45 3.06 12.03
N GLU A 46 18.40 2.46 12.75
CA GLU A 46 18.22 1.16 13.39
C GLU A 46 17.07 1.17 14.42
N MET A 47 16.37 0.04 14.52
CA MET A 47 15.28 -0.14 15.46
C MET A 47 15.76 0.00 16.91
N THR A 48 15.13 0.90 17.67
CA THR A 48 15.42 1.04 19.10
C THR A 48 14.72 -0.08 19.88
N LYS A 49 15.44 -0.73 20.80
CA LYS A 49 14.91 -1.86 21.58
C LYS A 49 13.68 -1.44 22.39
N GLY A 50 12.52 -2.05 22.14
CA GLY A 50 11.23 -1.71 22.78
C GLY A 50 10.35 -0.73 22.00
N TYR A 51 10.74 -0.36 20.78
CA TYR A 51 9.89 0.42 19.87
C TYR A 51 8.80 -0.46 19.27
N ASN A 52 7.63 0.13 18.99
CA ASN A 52 6.50 -0.58 18.40
C ASN A 52 6.81 -0.95 16.94
N ASP A 53 6.73 -2.23 16.59
CA ASP A 53 7.04 -2.73 15.24
C ASP A 53 6.20 -2.05 14.15
N ALA A 54 4.93 -1.74 14.45
CA ALA A 54 4.06 -1.04 13.52
C ALA A 54 4.53 0.40 13.26
N GLU A 55 4.93 1.12 14.31
CA GLU A 55 5.48 2.48 14.20
C GLU A 55 6.84 2.46 13.49
N PHE A 56 7.68 1.47 13.81
CA PHE A 56 8.96 1.28 13.15
C PHE A 56 8.81 1.15 11.64
N LEU A 57 7.91 0.30 11.17
CA LEU A 57 7.67 0.10 9.74
C LEU A 57 7.16 1.37 9.05
N VAL A 58 6.26 2.11 9.70
CA VAL A 58 5.73 3.38 9.16
C VAL A 58 6.83 4.44 9.07
N ASP A 59 7.63 4.60 10.14
CA ASP A 59 8.74 5.54 10.16
C ASP A 59 9.79 5.19 9.11
N LEU A 60 10.11 3.90 8.99
CA LEU A 60 11.10 3.42 8.05
C LEU A 60 10.66 3.65 6.60
N VAL A 61 9.41 3.36 6.30
CA VAL A 61 8.82 3.62 4.99
C VAL A 61 8.79 5.13 4.68
N THR A 62 8.40 5.95 5.66
CA THR A 62 8.35 7.41 5.51
C THR A 62 9.75 7.99 5.27
N GLU A 63 10.75 7.52 5.99
CA GLU A 63 12.13 7.97 5.84
C GLU A 63 12.73 7.47 4.51
N ALA A 64 12.46 6.23 4.13
CA ALA A 64 12.88 5.70 2.83
C ALA A 64 12.29 6.51 1.67
N ASP A 65 11.03 6.94 1.78
CA ASP A 65 10.41 7.82 0.79
C ASP A 65 11.08 9.20 0.74
N ARG A 66 11.34 9.82 1.90
CA ARG A 66 12.05 11.10 2.01
C ARG A 66 13.46 11.05 1.42
N GLN A 67 14.14 9.92 1.54
CA GLN A 67 15.47 9.70 0.98
C GLN A 67 15.45 9.27 -0.50
N GLY A 68 14.28 9.18 -1.13
CA GLY A 68 14.13 8.79 -2.53
C GLY A 68 14.40 7.31 -2.80
N MET A 69 14.35 6.46 -1.77
CA MET A 69 14.57 5.01 -1.88
C MET A 69 13.29 4.20 -2.06
N GLY A 70 12.11 4.84 -2.02
CA GLY A 70 10.82 4.18 -2.20
C GLY A 70 10.75 3.30 -3.46
N ASP A 71 11.20 3.83 -4.60
CA ASP A 71 11.18 3.12 -5.89
C ASP A 71 12.09 1.87 -5.87
N GLY A 72 13.25 1.97 -5.22
CA GLY A 72 14.21 0.86 -5.11
C GLY A 72 13.68 -0.28 -4.23
N ILE A 73 12.96 0.04 -3.15
CA ILE A 73 12.32 -0.97 -2.30
C ILE A 73 11.16 -1.64 -3.04
N ALA A 74 10.37 -0.86 -3.80
CA ALA A 74 9.30 -1.40 -4.64
C ALA A 74 9.86 -2.36 -5.70
N GLU A 75 10.96 -2.01 -6.35
CA GLU A 75 11.64 -2.89 -7.32
C GLU A 75 12.21 -4.15 -6.65
N ALA A 76 12.81 -4.02 -5.46
CA ALA A 76 13.30 -5.15 -4.69
C ALA A 76 12.17 -6.12 -4.33
N TYR A 77 11.00 -5.61 -3.94
CA TYR A 77 9.82 -6.43 -3.70
C TYR A 77 9.34 -7.14 -4.97
N GLN A 78 9.26 -6.44 -6.12
CA GLN A 78 8.85 -7.05 -7.39
C GLN A 78 9.74 -8.22 -7.82
N LYS A 79 11.05 -8.15 -7.53
CA LYS A 79 12.01 -9.22 -7.85
C LYS A 79 12.10 -10.31 -6.78
N SER A 80 11.43 -10.12 -5.64
CA SER A 80 11.53 -11.05 -4.51
C SER A 80 10.66 -12.29 -4.72
N SER A 81 11.05 -13.39 -4.09
CA SER A 81 10.24 -14.61 -4.04
C SER A 81 8.89 -14.41 -3.34
N LEU A 82 8.77 -13.41 -2.46
CA LEU A 82 7.49 -13.05 -1.82
C LEU A 82 6.45 -12.62 -2.86
N ARG A 83 6.86 -11.84 -3.87
CA ARG A 83 5.95 -11.42 -4.94
C ARG A 83 5.44 -12.62 -5.73
N GLU A 84 6.34 -13.52 -6.12
CA GLU A 84 6.00 -14.75 -6.85
C GLU A 84 5.05 -15.65 -6.05
N GLN A 85 5.32 -15.85 -4.76
CA GLN A 85 4.44 -16.62 -3.87
C GLN A 85 3.06 -15.99 -3.76
N ASN A 86 2.99 -14.66 -3.57
CA ASN A 86 1.71 -13.96 -3.49
C ASN A 86 0.93 -14.04 -4.80
N ASP A 87 1.59 -13.91 -5.95
CA ASP A 87 0.94 -14.03 -7.25
C ASP A 87 0.38 -15.45 -7.47
N SER A 88 1.11 -16.49 -7.07
CA SER A 88 0.60 -17.88 -7.13
C SER A 88 -0.63 -18.12 -6.25
N VAL A 89 -0.66 -17.50 -5.07
CA VAL A 89 -1.79 -17.57 -4.14
C VAL A 89 -3.00 -16.81 -4.70
N LEU A 90 -2.76 -15.63 -5.30
CA LEU A 90 -3.80 -14.84 -5.95
C LEU A 90 -4.41 -15.60 -7.14
N GLU A 91 -3.58 -16.24 -7.97
CA GLU A 91 -4.06 -17.13 -9.05
C GLU A 91 -4.91 -18.28 -8.51
N GLY A 92 -4.50 -18.89 -7.40
CA GLY A 92 -5.28 -19.90 -6.69
C GLY A 92 -6.68 -19.39 -6.30
N TYR A 93 -6.75 -18.18 -5.72
CA TYR A 93 -8.03 -17.56 -5.36
C TYR A 93 -8.90 -17.27 -6.58
N ILE A 94 -8.33 -16.65 -7.62
CA ILE A 94 -9.03 -16.33 -8.88
C ILE A 94 -9.60 -17.60 -9.52
N ASN A 95 -8.85 -18.70 -9.51
CA ASN A 95 -9.29 -19.97 -10.08
C ASN A 95 -10.33 -20.67 -9.19
N SER A 96 -10.24 -20.53 -7.86
CA SER A 96 -11.18 -21.13 -6.90
C SER A 96 -12.55 -20.43 -6.90
N ASP A 97 -12.60 -19.13 -7.20
CA ASP A 97 -13.84 -18.36 -7.40
C ASP A 97 -14.54 -18.66 -8.74
N GLY A 98 -14.14 -19.73 -9.44
CA GLY A 98 -14.65 -20.21 -10.73
C GLY A 98 -16.13 -20.62 -10.81
N THR A 99 -17.00 -20.20 -9.88
CA THR A 99 -18.46 -20.15 -10.08
C THR A 99 -19.01 -18.73 -10.29
N GLY A 100 -18.16 -17.71 -10.25
CA GLY A 100 -18.53 -16.35 -10.61
C GLY A 100 -17.30 -15.58 -11.06
N GLY A 101 -16.84 -15.82 -12.30
CA GLY A 101 -15.86 -14.93 -12.91
C GLY A 101 -16.31 -13.48 -12.75
N LEU A 102 -15.40 -12.56 -12.39
CA LEU A 102 -15.71 -11.13 -12.26
C LEU A 102 -16.59 -10.76 -13.46
N SER A 103 -17.83 -10.35 -13.17
CA SER A 103 -18.75 -10.00 -14.25
C SER A 103 -18.04 -8.95 -15.11
N LYS A 104 -18.22 -9.02 -16.43
CA LYS A 104 -17.66 -8.00 -17.33
C LYS A 104 -17.99 -6.58 -16.85
N GLU A 105 -19.10 -6.44 -16.14
CA GLU A 105 -19.57 -5.21 -15.48
C GLU A 105 -18.70 -4.78 -14.31
N LEU A 106 -18.26 -5.68 -13.43
CA LEU A 106 -17.32 -5.36 -12.34
C LEU A 106 -15.92 -5.02 -12.89
N MET A 107 -15.48 -5.68 -13.97
CA MET A 107 -14.24 -5.31 -14.67
C MET A 107 -14.33 -3.94 -15.32
N ASP A 108 -15.48 -3.61 -15.93
CA ASP A 108 -15.71 -2.30 -16.55
C ASP A 108 -15.82 -1.20 -15.49
N GLU A 109 -16.46 -1.48 -14.34
CA GLU A 109 -16.54 -0.60 -13.17
C GLU A 109 -15.17 -0.36 -12.52
N LEU A 110 -14.32 -1.39 -12.40
CA LEU A 110 -12.94 -1.22 -11.94
C LEU A 110 -12.04 -0.51 -12.97
N SER A 111 -12.42 -0.55 -14.26
CA SER A 111 -11.70 0.13 -15.34
C SER A 111 -12.01 1.62 -15.46
N THR A 112 -13.09 2.11 -14.81
CA THR A 112 -13.43 3.52 -14.88
C THR A 112 -12.46 4.33 -14.02
N LYS A 113 -11.71 5.21 -14.70
CA LYS A 113 -10.78 6.15 -14.07
C LYS A 113 -11.51 6.95 -12.99
N SER A 114 -11.00 6.88 -11.76
CA SER A 114 -11.38 7.68 -10.59
C SER A 114 -11.92 9.06 -11.00
N ALA A 115 -13.24 9.16 -11.11
CA ALA A 115 -13.95 10.36 -11.56
C ALA A 115 -14.31 11.28 -10.38
N THR A 116 -13.70 11.07 -9.21
CA THR A 116 -13.93 11.84 -7.99
C THR A 116 -13.16 13.17 -7.98
N VAL A 117 -12.74 13.66 -9.14
CA VAL A 117 -12.16 15.01 -9.25
C VAL A 117 -13.18 15.91 -9.93
N THR A 118 -13.76 16.82 -9.15
CA THR A 118 -14.57 17.91 -9.69
C THR A 118 -13.74 18.66 -10.73
N PRO A 119 -14.19 18.73 -11.99
CA PRO A 119 -13.43 19.43 -13.02
C PRO A 119 -13.15 20.87 -12.60
N TRP A 120 -11.95 21.37 -12.91
CA TRP A 120 -11.51 22.72 -12.52
C TRP A 120 -12.50 23.83 -12.93
N TYR A 121 -13.16 23.66 -14.08
CA TYR A 121 -14.14 24.61 -14.59
C TYR A 121 -15.41 24.69 -13.72
N TRP A 122 -15.75 23.62 -13.00
CA TRP A 122 -16.87 23.61 -12.06
C TRP A 122 -16.57 24.52 -10.86
N GLY A 123 -15.32 24.54 -10.40
CA GLY A 123 -14.84 25.48 -9.37
C GLY A 123 -14.82 26.94 -9.86
N LEU A 124 -14.47 27.18 -11.12
CA LEU A 124 -14.57 28.52 -11.72
C LEU A 124 -16.03 28.98 -11.84
N ARG A 125 -16.93 28.07 -12.24
CA ARG A 125 -18.37 28.34 -12.37
C ARG A 125 -19.01 28.67 -11.04
N THR A 126 -18.63 27.98 -9.95
CA THR A 126 -19.13 28.30 -8.61
C THR A 126 -18.62 29.66 -8.13
N LEU A 127 -17.35 29.99 -8.38
CA LEU A 127 -16.81 31.31 -8.06
C LEU A 127 -17.53 32.43 -8.83
N ILE A 128 -17.82 32.26 -10.11
CA ILE A 128 -18.56 33.26 -10.90
C ILE A 128 -20.03 33.35 -10.44
N LYS A 129 -20.66 32.22 -10.13
CA LYS A 129 -22.08 32.16 -9.77
C LYS A 129 -22.39 32.74 -8.38
N TYR A 130 -21.47 32.63 -7.43
CA TYR A 130 -21.66 33.08 -6.04
C TYR A 130 -20.84 34.32 -5.67
N ARG A 131 -20.06 34.87 -6.60
CA ARG A 131 -19.50 36.22 -6.45
C ARG A 131 -20.59 37.23 -6.82
N THR A 132 -21.39 37.59 -5.81
CA THR A 132 -22.25 38.78 -5.85
C THR A 132 -21.41 40.04 -6.09
N PRO A 133 -21.98 41.07 -6.74
CA PRO A 133 -21.29 42.27 -7.23
C PRO A 133 -20.62 43.10 -6.14
#